data_AF-A0A8I0P5U0-F1
#
_entry.id   AF-A0A8I0P5U0-F1
#
_cell.length_a   1.000
_cell.length_b   1.000
_cell.length_c   1.000
_cell.angle_alpha   90.00
_cell.angle_beta   90.00
_cell.angle_gamma   90.00
#
_symmetry.space_group_name_H-M   'P 1'
#
loop_
_entity.id
_entity.type
_entity.pdbx_description
1 polymer ?
#
loop_
_entity_poly.entity_id
_entity_poly.type
_entity_poly.pdbx_seq_one_letter_code
_entity_poly.pdbx_strand_id
1 'polypeptide(L)' 'MELRFARPDLDGDEAAVNLAEMVLRMLGVPPDDAHEVARRPLPDLR' A
#
# COMPACT_ATOMS: atom_id res chain seq x y z
N MET A 1 12.65 9.38 15.88
CA MET A 1 11.19 9.18 16.09
C MET A 1 10.88 7.82 15.49
N GLU A 2 10.81 6.80 16.34
CA GLU A 2 10.64 5.42 15.88
C GLU A 2 9.16 5.16 15.68
N LEU A 3 8.75 4.95 14.42
CA LEU A 3 7.44 4.39 14.08
C LEU A 3 7.44 2.94 14.55
N ARG A 4 7.26 2.74 15.87
CA ARG A 4 7.12 1.41 16.44
C ARG A 4 5.88 0.79 15.81
N PHE A 5 6.13 -0.13 14.89
CA PHE A 5 5.21 -1.08 14.28
C PHE A 5 4.13 -1.49 15.30
N ALA A 6 2.99 -0.80 15.26
CA ALA A 6 1.97 -0.90 16.29
C ALA A 6 1.16 -2.21 16.23
N ARG A 7 1.47 -3.11 15.29
CA ARG A 7 0.90 -4.46 15.19
C ARG A 7 1.91 -5.40 14.53
N PRO A 8 2.58 -6.28 15.29
CA PRO A 8 3.46 -7.31 14.70
C PRO A 8 2.68 -8.42 13.96
N ASP A 9 1.35 -8.45 14.12
CA ASP A 9 0.44 -9.40 13.47
C ASP A 9 -0.13 -8.87 12.13
N LEU A 10 0.25 -7.65 11.73
CA LEU A 10 -0.19 -7.10 10.45
C LEU A 10 0.65 -7.73 9.33
N ASP A 11 -0.03 -8.43 8.41
CA ASP A 11 0.59 -8.92 7.20
C ASP A 11 1.31 -7.77 6.47
N GLY A 12 2.61 -7.93 6.24
CA GLY A 12 3.46 -6.87 5.70
C GLY A 12 3.05 -6.47 4.28
N ASP A 13 2.43 -7.39 3.54
CA ASP A 13 1.91 -7.15 2.21
C ASP A 13 0.66 -6.27 2.29
N GLU A 14 -0.29 -6.60 3.17
CA GLU A 14 -1.45 -5.74 3.43
C GLU A 14 -1.04 -4.35 3.94
N ALA A 15 0.01 -4.25 4.75
CA ALA A 15 0.55 -2.95 5.18
C ALA A 15 1.07 -2.12 4.01
N ALA A 16 1.79 -2.76 3.08
CA ALA A 16 2.33 -2.12 1.88
C ALA A 16 1.20 -1.68 0.94
N VAL A 17 0.19 -2.52 0.73
CA VAL A 17 -1.00 -2.22 -0.08
C VAL A 17 -1.73 -1.00 0.48
N ASN A 18 -2.03 -0.97 1.79
CA ASN A 18 -2.71 0.16 2.42
C ASN A 18 -1.92 1.48 2.30
N LEU A 19 -0.59 1.41 2.45
CA LEU A 19 0.28 2.57 2.27
C LEU A 19 0.23 3.09 0.82
N ALA A 20 0.36 2.19 -0.16
CA ALA A 20 0.29 2.53 -1.57
C ALA A 20 -1.06 3.17 -1.94
N GLU A 21 -2.19 2.58 -1.50
CA GLU A 21 -3.53 3.14 -1.71
C GLU A 21 -3.68 4.54 -1.11
N MET A 22 -3.12 4.78 0.09
CA MET A 22 -3.14 6.09 0.71
C MET A 22 -2.35 7.13 -0.10
N VAL A 23 -1.15 6.79 -0.55
CA VAL A 23 -0.32 7.68 -1.38
C VAL A 23 -0.98 7.99 -2.71
N LEU A 24 -1.54 6.99 -3.41
CA LEU A 24 -2.23 7.18 -4.68
C LEU A 24 -3.44 8.13 -4.55
N ARG A 25 -4.23 7.98 -3.49
CA ARG A 25 -5.35 8.89 -3.20
C ARG A 25 -4.89 10.31 -2.89
N MET A 26 -3.78 10.48 -2.17
CA MET A 26 -3.19 11.81 -1.94
C MET A 26 -2.72 12.47 -3.24
N LEU A 27 -2.33 11.69 -4.24
CA LEU A 27 -1.98 12.16 -5.58
C LEU A 27 -3.22 12.43 -6.48
N GLY A 28 -4.44 12.22 -5.95
CA GLY A 28 -5.69 12.48 -6.66
C GLY A 28 -6.22 11.30 -7.48
N VAL A 29 -5.68 10.10 -7.30
CA VAL A 29 -6.19 8.89 -7.95
C VAL A 29 -7.55 8.51 -7.32
N PRO A 30 -8.58 8.18 -8.12
CA PRO A 30 -9.84 7.67 -7.60
C PRO A 30 -9.65 6.45 -6.70
N PRO A 31 -10.50 6.23 -5.68
CA PRO A 31 -10.32 5.15 -4.72
C PRO A 31 -10.34 3.77 -5.37
N ASP A 32 -11.25 3.51 -6.32
CA ASP A 32 -11.29 2.24 -7.07
C ASP A 32 -10.00 2.01 -7.87
N ASP A 33 -9.52 3.04 -8.59
CA ASP A 33 -8.28 2.94 -9.36
C ASP A 33 -7.05 2.74 -8.45
N ALA A 34 -7.01 3.42 -7.31
CA ALA A 34 -5.93 3.28 -6.33
C ALA A 34 -5.89 1.86 -5.75
N HIS A 35 -7.05 1.27 -5.48
CA HIS A 35 -7.20 -0.09 -4.97
C HIS A 35 -6.70 -1.12 -5.99
N GLU A 36 -7.17 -1.00 -7.24
CA GLU A 36 -6.76 -1.87 -8.34
C GLU A 36 -5.25 -1.81 -8.58
N VAL A 37 -4.65 -0.61 -8.54
CA VAL A 37 -3.21 -0.44 -8.76
C VAL A 37 -2.39 -0.99 -7.59
N ALA A 38 -2.78 -0.73 -6.35
CA ALA A 38 -2.03 -1.15 -5.18
C ALA A 38 -2.02 -2.67 -4.96
N ARG A 39 -3.04 -3.38 -5.46
CA ARG A 39 -3.16 -4.85 -5.37
C ARG A 39 -2.63 -5.60 -6.59
N ARG A 40 -2.19 -4.89 -7.63
CA ARG A 40 -1.54 -5.54 -8.76
C ARG A 40 -0.24 -6.21 -8.30
N PRO A 41 0.07 -7.40 -8.82
CA PRO A 41 1.34 -8.05 -8.54
C PRO A 41 2.48 -7.10 -8.94
N LEU A 42 3.49 -7.02 -8.07
CA LEU A 42 4.69 -6.27 -8.38
C LEU A 42 5.33 -6.87 -9.64
N PRO A 43 5.75 -6.04 -10.60
CA PRO A 43 6.42 -6.55 -11.79
C PRO A 43 7.73 -7.22 -11.39
N ASP A 44 8.05 -8.34 -12.03
CA ASP A 44 9.35 -8.99 -11.88
C ASP A 44 10.47 -8.00 -12.23
N LEU A 45 11.37 -7.77 -11.27
CA LEU A 45 12.55 -6.96 -11.50
C LEU A 45 13.54 -7.80 -12.32
N ARG A 46 13.47 -7.67 -13.65
CA ARG A 46 14.42 -8.29 -14.57
C ARG A 46 15.73 -7.51 -14.64
#